data_AF-A0A3D9CIF4-F1
#
_entry.id   AF-A0A3D9CIF4-F1
#
_cell.length_a   1.000
_cell.length_b   1.000
_cell.length_c   1.000
_cell.angle_alpha   90.00
_cell.angle_beta   90.00
_cell.angle_gamma   90.00
#
_symmetry.space_group_name_H-M   'P 1'
#
loop_
_entity.id
_entity.type
_entity.pdbx_description
1 polymer ?
#
loop_
_entity_poly.entity_id
_entity_poly.type
_entity_poly.pdbx_seq_one_letter_code
_entity_poly.pdbx_strand_id
1 'polypeptide(L)'
;MMYKDFFHLFFLKISLGFILLSCEGIAQGFSTKAVSQQVVKKYYSPDYNSSYYTKDNLYIVRPEILKGDDHTMTIQKVIDTYTNILLPNATILINKNGLKIGSGKKILFQKNTKIKFLGPANGSYSDVVKIYEAHDVEVINPIIVGSRNSKLEQSGQWSAGISVLNSKNIKIVNPKITDTYGDGIFIGSENGGFSENVTVNGGWIDVARRNGISITSGKNIKVQNILISNTFGHDPESGIDIEPSWDKDTLENIMINNVCTYNNGAAGISVNLNGLSTNDIKNAKSTNIFIDGHTDIGSRHGFLTSLNVTQDRFDATGNIIIRNANWKSSRDVAYWKTPQTHRVNITFSGINIDNVQKQQDFERSIKKIQNIKLTH
;
A
#
# COMPACT_ATOMS: atom_id res chain seq x y z
N MET A 1 -19.42 -15.56 -34.11
CA MET A 1 -19.46 -14.33 -34.94
C MET A 1 -20.05 -13.23 -34.08
N MET A 2 -19.23 -12.21 -33.73
CA MET A 2 -19.51 -11.03 -32.88
C MET A 2 -19.97 -11.35 -31.43
N TYR A 3 -19.33 -10.96 -30.34
CA TYR A 3 -18.66 -9.70 -29.97
C TYR A 3 -17.43 -10.00 -29.10
N LYS A 4 -16.24 -9.64 -29.57
CA LYS A 4 -15.05 -9.30 -28.77
C LYS A 4 -14.39 -8.14 -29.49
N ASP A 5 -13.71 -7.28 -28.75
CA ASP A 5 -12.97 -6.10 -29.22
C ASP A 5 -13.74 -4.78 -29.11
N PHE A 6 -13.97 -4.36 -27.87
CA PHE A 6 -14.14 -2.95 -27.53
C PHE A 6 -13.56 -2.67 -26.14
N PHE A 7 -12.26 -2.93 -25.94
CA PHE A 7 -11.51 -2.44 -24.77
C PHE A 7 -10.04 -2.21 -25.13
N HIS A 8 -9.81 -1.34 -26.11
CA HIS A 8 -8.54 -0.67 -26.31
C HIS A 8 -8.82 0.77 -26.69
N LEU A 9 -8.86 1.67 -25.70
CA LEU A 9 -8.35 3.04 -25.77
C LEU A 9 -8.52 3.73 -24.41
N PHE A 10 -7.63 4.70 -24.12
CA PHE A 10 -7.51 5.49 -22.89
C PHE A 10 -6.73 4.89 -21.71
N PHE A 11 -5.42 4.70 -21.93
CA PHE A 11 -4.41 5.07 -20.93
C PHE A 11 -3.39 6.01 -21.61
N LEU A 12 -3.78 7.27 -21.80
CA LEU A 12 -2.80 8.31 -22.13
C LEU A 12 -2.13 8.72 -20.83
N LYS A 13 -0.92 8.21 -20.60
CA LYS A 13 -0.01 8.68 -19.56
C LYS A 13 0.31 10.15 -19.85
N ILE A 14 -0.15 11.06 -18.99
CA ILE A 14 0.50 12.36 -18.84
C ILE A 14 1.67 12.13 -17.89
N SER A 15 2.77 11.63 -18.43
CA SER A 15 4.08 11.78 -17.81
C SER A 15 4.57 13.20 -18.13
N LEU A 16 4.26 14.17 -17.28
CA LEU A 16 4.94 15.46 -17.34
C LEU A 16 6.38 15.22 -16.90
N GLY A 17 7.31 15.31 -17.86
CA GLY A 17 8.73 15.18 -17.63
C GLY A 17 9.23 16.28 -16.71
N PHE A 18 9.81 15.88 -15.58
CA PHE A 18 10.78 16.71 -14.88
C PHE A 18 12.07 16.69 -15.70
N ILE A 19 12.37 17.80 -16.38
CA ILE A 19 13.71 18.08 -16.88
C ILE A 19 14.58 18.32 -15.64
N LEU A 20 15.30 17.30 -15.20
CA LEU A 20 16.37 17.41 -14.24
C LEU A 20 17.57 18.06 -14.94
N LEU A 21 17.91 19.28 -14.53
CA LEU A 21 19.29 19.75 -14.63
C LEU A 21 20.16 18.79 -13.81
N SER A 22 20.90 17.95 -14.51
CA SER A 22 21.87 17.00 -13.93
C SER A 22 23.03 17.79 -13.34
N CYS A 23 22.98 18.05 -12.04
CA CYS A 23 24.20 18.19 -11.25
C CYS A 23 24.60 16.78 -10.85
N GLU A 24 25.75 16.31 -11.34
CA GLU A 24 26.31 14.98 -11.04
C GLU A 24 26.67 14.86 -9.55
N GLY A 25 25.66 14.59 -8.74
CA GLY A 25 25.82 13.94 -7.45
C GLY A 25 25.81 12.44 -7.70
N ILE A 26 26.90 11.75 -7.36
CA ILE A 26 27.00 10.28 -7.39
C ILE A 26 25.77 9.69 -6.70
N ALA A 27 24.85 9.10 -7.46
CA ALA A 27 23.69 8.43 -6.92
C ALA A 27 24.16 7.21 -6.13
N GLN A 28 24.25 7.37 -4.81
CA GLN A 28 24.51 6.26 -3.91
C GLN A 28 23.34 5.29 -4.05
N GLY A 29 23.57 4.12 -4.65
CA GLY A 29 22.52 3.14 -4.92
C GLY A 29 21.79 2.75 -3.63
N PHE A 30 20.46 2.66 -3.68
CA PHE A 30 19.66 2.21 -2.55
C PHE A 30 20.07 0.78 -2.14
N SER A 31 20.24 0.54 -0.85
CA SER A 31 20.49 -0.79 -0.28
C SER A 31 19.48 -1.10 0.81
N THR A 32 19.03 -2.35 0.84
CA THR A 32 18.16 -2.85 1.89
C THR A 32 18.91 -2.85 3.22
N LYS A 33 18.18 -2.62 4.31
CA LYS A 33 18.71 -2.64 5.67
C LYS A 33 17.95 -3.65 6.51
N ALA A 34 18.69 -4.37 7.35
CA ALA A 34 18.10 -5.31 8.28
C ALA A 34 17.25 -4.57 9.31
N VAL A 35 15.99 -4.95 9.44
CA VAL A 35 15.13 -4.47 10.52
C VAL A 35 15.40 -5.29 11.78
N SER A 36 15.56 -4.62 12.93
CA SER A 36 15.83 -5.32 14.18
C SER A 36 14.65 -6.21 14.59
N GLN A 37 14.96 -7.36 15.21
CA GLN A 37 13.92 -8.30 15.66
C GLN A 37 12.97 -7.67 16.70
N GLN A 38 13.44 -6.69 17.48
CA GLN A 38 12.60 -5.96 18.42
C GLN A 38 11.53 -5.13 17.68
N VAL A 39 11.90 -4.43 16.61
CA VAL A 39 10.95 -3.66 15.80
C VAL A 39 9.99 -4.61 15.09
N VAL A 40 10.48 -5.70 14.49
CA VAL A 40 9.63 -6.71 13.83
C VAL A 40 8.59 -7.27 14.81
N LYS A 41 9.00 -7.73 15.99
CA LYS A 41 8.09 -8.32 17.00
C LYS A 41 7.04 -7.34 17.53
N LYS A 42 7.32 -6.03 17.50
CA LYS A 42 6.35 -4.99 17.91
C LYS A 42 5.13 -4.93 16.97
N TYR A 43 5.33 -5.18 15.68
CA TYR A 43 4.30 -4.99 14.65
C TYR A 43 3.83 -6.30 14.01
N TYR A 44 4.67 -7.34 14.01
CA TYR A 44 4.37 -8.65 13.47
C TYR A 44 4.55 -9.75 14.53
N SER A 45 3.42 -10.16 15.10
CA SER A 45 3.33 -11.24 16.10
C SER A 45 2.07 -12.07 15.84
N PRO A 46 2.07 -12.95 14.82
CA PRO A 46 0.90 -13.77 14.50
C PRO A 46 0.58 -14.74 15.64
N ASP A 47 -0.68 -14.74 16.09
CA ASP A 47 -1.19 -15.67 17.10
C ASP A 47 -2.05 -16.78 16.45
N TYR A 48 -1.45 -17.96 16.34
CA TYR A 48 -2.09 -19.15 15.78
C TYR A 48 -2.97 -19.90 16.79
N ASN A 49 -3.02 -19.46 18.06
CA ASN A 49 -3.91 -19.98 19.09
C ASN A 49 -5.13 -19.07 19.32
N SER A 50 -5.23 -17.98 18.57
CA SER A 50 -6.36 -17.04 18.64
C SER A 50 -7.69 -17.70 18.23
N SER A 51 -8.80 -17.03 18.58
CA SER A 51 -10.16 -17.49 18.26
C SER A 51 -10.43 -17.67 16.77
N TYR A 52 -9.59 -17.09 15.89
CA TYR A 52 -9.67 -17.33 14.45
C TYR A 52 -9.54 -18.82 14.09
N TYR A 53 -8.73 -19.58 14.83
CA TYR A 53 -8.36 -20.97 14.52
C TYR A 53 -9.23 -22.04 15.21
N THR A 54 -10.41 -21.65 15.70
CA THR A 54 -11.39 -22.59 16.27
C THR A 54 -11.90 -23.56 15.19
N LYS A 55 -11.80 -24.87 15.44
CA LYS A 55 -12.01 -25.90 14.40
C LYS A 55 -13.44 -26.03 13.92
N ASP A 56 -14.43 -25.69 14.76
CA ASP A 56 -15.82 -26.09 14.57
C ASP A 56 -16.49 -25.52 13.31
N ASN A 57 -15.81 -24.62 12.57
CA ASN A 57 -16.31 -24.03 11.33
C ASN A 57 -15.26 -23.92 10.22
N LEU A 58 -14.15 -24.66 10.27
CA LEU A 58 -13.07 -24.55 9.27
C LEU A 58 -13.04 -25.74 8.31
N TYR A 59 -13.04 -25.47 7.00
CA TYR A 59 -12.60 -26.43 6.01
C TYR A 59 -11.06 -26.53 6.04
N ILE A 60 -10.55 -27.67 6.51
CA ILE A 60 -9.11 -27.91 6.63
C ILE A 60 -8.57 -28.46 5.31
N VAL A 61 -7.77 -27.64 4.64
CA VAL A 61 -7.11 -28.01 3.39
C VAL A 61 -5.88 -28.85 3.71
N ARG A 62 -5.88 -30.11 3.29
CA ARG A 62 -4.75 -31.01 3.57
C ARG A 62 -3.62 -30.84 2.53
N PRO A 63 -2.34 -30.93 2.93
CA PRO A 63 -1.22 -30.69 2.01
C PRO A 63 -1.15 -31.63 0.79
N GLU A 64 -1.77 -32.81 0.84
CA GLU A 64 -1.68 -33.83 -0.23
C GLU A 64 -2.37 -33.40 -1.53
N ILE A 65 -3.19 -32.34 -1.50
CA ILE A 65 -3.79 -31.76 -2.71
C ILE A 65 -2.77 -30.94 -3.52
N LEU A 66 -1.66 -30.52 -2.90
CA LEU A 66 -0.61 -29.72 -3.54
C LEU A 66 0.31 -30.61 -4.37
N LYS A 67 -0.13 -30.98 -5.58
CA LYS A 67 0.64 -31.80 -6.52
C LYS A 67 1.33 -30.95 -7.59
N GLY A 68 2.58 -31.30 -7.90
CA GLY A 68 3.38 -30.59 -8.92
C GLY A 68 3.83 -29.20 -8.50
N ASP A 69 4.23 -28.40 -9.49
CA ASP A 69 4.88 -27.10 -9.27
C ASP A 69 3.94 -25.89 -9.44
N ASP A 70 2.64 -26.15 -9.63
CA ASP A 70 1.60 -25.13 -9.77
C ASP A 70 0.32 -25.59 -9.08
N HIS A 71 -0.06 -24.89 -8.01
CA HIS A 71 -1.22 -25.20 -7.17
C HIS A 71 -2.38 -24.23 -7.41
N THR A 72 -2.28 -23.33 -8.40
CA THR A 72 -3.22 -22.21 -8.60
C THR A 72 -4.65 -22.69 -8.76
N MET A 73 -4.91 -23.59 -9.71
CA MET A 73 -6.27 -24.10 -9.95
C MET A 73 -6.81 -24.91 -8.78
N THR A 74 -5.94 -25.68 -8.12
CA THR A 74 -6.34 -26.51 -6.97
C THR A 74 -6.77 -25.64 -5.80
N ILE A 75 -6.01 -24.61 -5.46
CA ILE A 75 -6.35 -23.70 -4.37
C ILE A 75 -7.49 -22.77 -4.75
N GLN A 76 -7.58 -22.32 -6.00
CA GLN A 76 -8.72 -21.53 -6.46
C GLN A 76 -10.03 -22.30 -6.28
N LYS A 77 -10.09 -23.59 -6.65
CA LYS A 77 -11.28 -24.43 -6.43
C LYS A 77 -11.68 -24.52 -4.95
N VAL A 78 -10.71 -24.60 -4.04
CA VAL A 78 -11.00 -24.57 -2.59
C VAL A 78 -11.60 -23.22 -2.18
N ILE A 79 -11.01 -22.11 -2.64
CA ILE A 79 -11.50 -20.76 -2.35
C ILE A 79 -12.92 -20.56 -2.90
N ASP A 80 -13.20 -21.05 -4.10
CA ASP A 80 -14.52 -20.93 -4.73
C ASP A 80 -15.58 -21.73 -3.93
N THR A 81 -15.23 -22.94 -3.48
CA THR A 81 -16.16 -23.89 -2.86
C THR A 81 -16.49 -23.55 -1.40
N TYR A 82 -15.48 -23.21 -0.60
CA TYR A 82 -15.63 -23.11 0.86
C TYR A 82 -15.59 -21.66 1.33
N THR A 83 -16.21 -21.37 2.48
CA THR A 83 -16.28 -20.02 3.06
C THR A 83 -15.17 -19.79 4.06
N ASN A 84 -15.06 -20.66 5.06
CA ASN A 84 -14.06 -20.62 6.12
C ASN A 84 -12.97 -21.65 5.85
N ILE A 85 -11.78 -21.22 5.47
CA ILE A 85 -10.72 -22.07 4.91
C ILE A 85 -9.47 -21.96 5.77
N LEU A 86 -8.98 -23.09 6.25
CA LEU A 86 -7.63 -23.22 6.80
C LEU A 86 -6.71 -23.80 5.71
N LEU A 87 -5.87 -22.94 5.12
CA LEU A 87 -4.92 -23.35 4.09
C LEU A 87 -3.88 -24.35 4.62
N PRO A 88 -3.29 -25.20 3.76
CA PRO A 88 -2.37 -26.25 4.19
C PRO A 88 -1.11 -25.65 4.80
N ASN A 89 -0.52 -26.34 5.79
CA ASN A 89 0.72 -25.94 6.46
C ASN A 89 1.96 -26.20 5.58
N ALA A 90 1.98 -25.60 4.39
CA ALA A 90 2.94 -25.87 3.33
C ALA A 90 3.13 -24.63 2.43
N THR A 91 4.15 -24.69 1.56
CA THR A 91 4.30 -23.70 0.48
C THR A 91 3.34 -24.02 -0.66
N ILE A 92 2.51 -23.03 -1.00
CA ILE A 92 1.57 -23.02 -2.12
C ILE A 92 2.23 -22.23 -3.25
N LEU A 93 2.46 -22.89 -4.38
CA LEU A 93 3.03 -22.29 -5.57
C LEU A 93 1.90 -21.82 -6.49
N ILE A 94 1.88 -20.54 -6.87
CA ILE A 94 0.85 -20.04 -7.79
C ILE A 94 1.47 -19.35 -9.00
N ASN A 95 0.85 -19.54 -10.16
CA ASN A 95 1.28 -18.99 -11.43
C ASN A 95 0.76 -17.56 -11.64
N LYS A 96 0.97 -17.03 -12.84
CA LYS A 96 0.60 -15.65 -13.24
C LYS A 96 -0.88 -15.27 -13.08
N ASN A 97 -1.78 -16.24 -12.93
CA ASN A 97 -3.22 -15.98 -12.78
C ASN A 97 -3.59 -15.50 -11.36
N GLY A 98 -2.69 -15.67 -10.39
CA GLY A 98 -2.94 -15.33 -8.99
C GLY A 98 -4.08 -16.14 -8.38
N LEU A 99 -4.52 -15.74 -7.18
CA LEU A 99 -5.72 -16.25 -6.52
C LEU A 99 -6.77 -15.14 -6.43
N LYS A 100 -8.03 -15.48 -6.70
CA LYS A 100 -9.16 -14.57 -6.58
C LYS A 100 -10.00 -14.96 -5.37
N ILE A 101 -10.30 -13.99 -4.50
CA ILE A 101 -11.14 -14.20 -3.32
C ILE A 101 -12.46 -13.46 -3.54
N GLY A 102 -13.55 -14.21 -3.58
CA GLY A 102 -14.92 -13.67 -3.65
C GLY A 102 -15.48 -13.29 -2.28
N SER A 103 -16.77 -12.94 -2.23
CA SER A 103 -17.45 -12.52 -0.99
C SER A 103 -17.60 -13.64 0.05
N GLY A 104 -17.71 -13.25 1.32
CA GLY A 104 -18.03 -14.15 2.44
C GLY A 104 -16.93 -15.15 2.76
N LYS A 105 -15.66 -14.81 2.46
CA LYS A 105 -14.52 -15.71 2.62
C LYS A 105 -13.70 -15.34 3.84
N LYS A 106 -13.39 -16.34 4.68
CA LYS A 106 -12.40 -16.25 5.75
C LYS A 106 -11.28 -17.24 5.46
N ILE A 107 -10.09 -16.73 5.13
CA ILE A 107 -8.93 -17.53 4.76
C ILE A 107 -7.86 -17.40 5.84
N LEU A 108 -7.45 -18.52 6.41
CA LEU A 108 -6.46 -18.60 7.47
C LEU A 108 -5.21 -19.32 6.99
N PHE A 109 -4.08 -18.71 7.28
CA PHE A 109 -2.76 -19.30 7.05
C PHE A 109 -2.29 -19.98 8.34
N GLN A 110 -1.70 -21.16 8.22
CA GLN A 110 -0.98 -21.79 9.33
C GLN A 110 0.46 -21.25 9.39
N LYS A 111 1.17 -21.59 10.47
CA LYS A 111 2.54 -21.09 10.75
C LYS A 111 3.51 -21.24 9.57
N ASN A 112 3.40 -22.33 8.82
CA ASN A 112 4.25 -22.61 7.66
C ASN A 112 3.51 -22.50 6.32
N THR A 113 2.24 -22.04 6.31
CA THR A 113 1.53 -21.73 5.07
C THR A 113 2.18 -20.52 4.43
N LYS A 114 2.58 -20.65 3.16
CA LYS A 114 3.15 -19.55 2.38
C LYS A 114 2.69 -19.63 0.94
N ILE A 115 2.23 -18.52 0.38
CA ILE A 115 2.02 -18.39 -1.06
C ILE A 115 3.31 -17.85 -1.69
N LYS A 116 3.82 -18.53 -2.72
CA LYS A 116 4.92 -18.05 -3.54
C LYS A 116 4.44 -17.86 -4.98
N PHE A 117 4.53 -16.63 -5.47
CA PHE A 117 4.17 -16.27 -6.84
C PHE A 117 5.30 -16.65 -7.81
N LEU A 118 4.97 -17.40 -8.85
CA LEU A 118 5.89 -17.88 -9.88
C LEU A 118 5.73 -17.13 -11.21
N GLY A 119 4.62 -16.42 -11.40
CA GLY A 119 4.32 -15.73 -12.65
C GLY A 119 5.20 -14.50 -12.88
N PRO A 120 5.39 -14.08 -14.15
CA PRO A 120 5.90 -12.75 -14.41
C PRO A 120 4.82 -11.71 -14.13
N ALA A 121 5.22 -10.55 -13.63
CA ALA A 121 4.37 -9.38 -13.53
C ALA A 121 4.33 -8.64 -14.87
N ASN A 122 3.35 -8.96 -15.73
CA ASN A 122 3.24 -8.41 -17.10
C ASN A 122 1.90 -7.69 -17.37
N GLY A 123 1.10 -7.40 -16.34
CA GLY A 123 -0.16 -6.68 -16.51
C GLY A 123 -1.01 -6.61 -15.23
N SER A 124 -2.13 -5.89 -15.29
CA SER A 124 -3.06 -5.63 -14.18
C SER A 124 -3.68 -6.89 -13.54
N TYR A 125 -3.63 -8.04 -14.22
CA TYR A 125 -4.10 -9.32 -13.69
C TYR A 125 -3.05 -10.09 -12.89
N SER A 126 -1.83 -9.56 -12.74
CA SER A 126 -0.69 -10.30 -12.16
C SER A 126 -0.58 -10.17 -10.64
N ASP A 127 -1.64 -9.73 -9.94
CA ASP A 127 -1.66 -9.66 -8.48
C ASP A 127 -1.65 -11.07 -7.88
N VAL A 128 -0.89 -11.26 -6.79
CA VAL A 128 -0.73 -12.58 -6.17
C VAL A 128 -2.05 -13.04 -5.56
N VAL A 129 -2.72 -12.16 -4.81
CA VAL A 129 -4.06 -12.37 -4.26
C VAL A 129 -4.91 -11.15 -4.60
N LYS A 130 -6.02 -11.36 -5.29
CA LYS A 130 -6.96 -10.32 -5.70
C LYS A 130 -8.32 -10.51 -5.03
N ILE A 131 -8.74 -9.50 -4.27
CA ILE A 131 -10.07 -9.34 -3.69
C ILE A 131 -10.77 -8.27 -4.54
N TYR A 132 -11.68 -8.68 -5.41
CA TYR A 132 -12.28 -7.80 -6.41
C TYR A 132 -13.80 -7.94 -6.43
N GLU A 133 -14.51 -6.81 -6.35
CA GLU A 133 -15.99 -6.76 -6.31
C GLU A 133 -16.57 -7.73 -5.26
N ALA A 134 -15.89 -7.82 -4.11
CA ALA A 134 -16.22 -8.74 -3.03
C ALA A 134 -16.62 -7.98 -1.76
N HIS A 135 -17.35 -8.66 -0.89
CA HIS A 135 -17.64 -8.14 0.45
C HIS A 135 -17.48 -9.19 1.55
N ASP A 136 -17.24 -8.73 2.77
CA ASP A 136 -17.11 -9.57 3.98
C ASP A 136 -16.01 -10.63 3.82
N VAL A 137 -14.77 -10.16 3.64
CA VAL A 137 -13.59 -11.01 3.47
C VAL A 137 -12.60 -10.79 4.60
N GLU A 138 -12.15 -11.89 5.22
CA GLU A 138 -11.08 -11.91 6.21
C GLU A 138 -9.91 -12.74 5.72
N VAL A 139 -8.70 -12.18 5.69
CA VAL A 139 -7.45 -12.88 5.39
C VAL A 139 -6.53 -12.78 6.61
N ILE A 140 -6.28 -13.93 7.27
CA ILE A 140 -5.62 -13.99 8.58
C ILE A 140 -4.23 -14.62 8.46
N ASN A 141 -3.23 -13.89 8.96
CA ASN A 141 -1.81 -14.23 8.98
C ASN A 141 -1.21 -14.57 7.59
N PRO A 142 -1.58 -13.91 6.46
CA PRO A 142 -1.08 -14.32 5.15
C PRO A 142 0.43 -14.16 5.06
N ILE A 143 1.12 -15.20 4.57
CA ILE A 143 2.54 -15.13 4.22
C ILE A 143 2.66 -15.24 2.71
N ILE A 144 3.11 -14.16 2.07
CA ILE A 144 3.18 -14.03 0.61
C ILE A 144 4.60 -13.63 0.20
N VAL A 145 5.13 -14.31 -0.81
CA VAL A 145 6.38 -13.97 -1.48
C VAL A 145 6.07 -13.70 -2.94
N GLY A 146 6.35 -12.48 -3.41
CA GLY A 146 6.14 -12.07 -4.79
C GLY A 146 7.25 -12.51 -5.75
N SER A 147 7.19 -11.98 -6.98
CA SER A 147 8.10 -12.33 -8.08
C SER A 147 9.23 -11.32 -8.31
N ARG A 148 9.56 -10.43 -7.36
CA ARG A 148 10.62 -9.42 -7.54
C ARG A 148 11.92 -10.03 -8.06
N ASN A 149 12.33 -11.15 -7.47
CA ASN A 149 13.58 -11.84 -7.79
C ASN A 149 13.42 -12.93 -8.86
N SER A 150 12.31 -12.91 -9.61
CA SER A 150 12.07 -13.84 -10.71
C SER A 150 13.07 -13.60 -11.85
N LYS A 151 13.49 -14.68 -12.51
CA LYS A 151 14.32 -14.63 -13.73
C LYS A 151 13.50 -14.42 -15.00
N LEU A 152 12.17 -14.38 -14.88
CA LEU A 152 11.28 -14.14 -16.01
C LEU A 152 11.30 -12.66 -16.40
N GLU A 153 11.04 -12.37 -17.67
CA GLU A 153 10.81 -10.99 -18.13
C GLU A 153 9.54 -10.43 -17.46
N GLN A 154 9.68 -9.26 -16.84
CA GLN A 154 8.63 -8.54 -16.14
C GLN A 154 8.58 -7.10 -16.61
N SER A 155 7.40 -6.49 -16.60
CA SER A 155 7.20 -5.13 -17.12
C SER A 155 6.07 -4.40 -16.38
N GLY A 156 6.02 -3.09 -16.51
CA GLY A 156 5.00 -2.28 -15.84
C GLY A 156 5.18 -2.18 -14.33
N GLN A 157 4.07 -1.96 -13.63
CA GLN A 157 4.02 -1.50 -12.23
C GLN A 157 3.03 -2.28 -11.35
N TRP A 158 2.40 -3.32 -11.92
CA TRP A 158 1.39 -4.17 -11.26
C TRP A 158 2.05 -5.33 -10.50
N SER A 159 1.22 -6.28 -10.03
CA SER A 159 1.62 -7.44 -9.23
C SER A 159 1.79 -7.09 -7.74
N ALA A 160 0.70 -6.62 -7.15
CA ALA A 160 0.61 -6.45 -5.71
C ALA A 160 0.58 -7.82 -5.00
N GLY A 161 1.12 -7.87 -3.79
CA GLY A 161 0.98 -9.05 -2.92
C GLY A 161 -0.49 -9.34 -2.58
N ILE A 162 -1.23 -8.31 -2.14
CA ILE A 162 -2.68 -8.37 -2.00
C ILE A 162 -3.30 -7.12 -2.63
N SER A 163 -4.26 -7.31 -3.53
CA SER A 163 -5.02 -6.25 -4.18
C SER A 163 -6.46 -6.27 -3.70
N VAL A 164 -6.96 -5.14 -3.20
CA VAL A 164 -8.34 -4.92 -2.75
C VAL A 164 -8.97 -3.87 -3.65
N LEU A 165 -9.88 -4.31 -4.50
CA LEU A 165 -10.41 -3.53 -5.60
C LEU A 165 -11.94 -3.51 -5.52
N ASN A 166 -12.56 -2.33 -5.49
CA ASN A 166 -14.02 -2.18 -5.48
C ASN A 166 -14.74 -3.09 -4.46
N SER A 167 -14.17 -3.24 -3.25
CA SER A 167 -14.61 -4.25 -2.28
C SER A 167 -15.01 -3.64 -0.94
N LYS A 168 -15.86 -4.33 -0.17
CA LYS A 168 -16.43 -3.80 1.07
C LYS A 168 -16.23 -4.70 2.29
N ASN A 169 -15.97 -4.14 3.47
CA ASN A 169 -15.80 -4.90 4.71
C ASN A 169 -14.68 -5.95 4.59
N ILE A 170 -13.47 -5.47 4.31
CA ILE A 170 -12.30 -6.31 4.08
C ILE A 170 -11.34 -6.19 5.25
N LYS A 171 -10.83 -7.31 5.73
CA LYS A 171 -9.91 -7.36 6.86
C LYS A 171 -8.70 -8.22 6.54
N ILE A 172 -7.53 -7.62 6.63
CA ILE A 172 -6.25 -8.27 6.45
C ILE A 172 -5.50 -8.17 7.78
N VAL A 173 -5.23 -9.31 8.43
CA VAL A 173 -4.64 -9.36 9.77
C VAL A 173 -3.27 -9.99 9.72
N ASN A 174 -2.27 -9.31 10.29
CA ASN A 174 -0.86 -9.73 10.37
C ASN A 174 -0.29 -10.26 9.04
N PRO A 175 -0.42 -9.54 7.91
CA PRO A 175 0.22 -9.95 6.68
C PRO A 175 1.74 -9.93 6.83
N LYS A 176 2.42 -10.95 6.28
CA LYS A 176 3.85 -10.91 5.98
C LYS A 176 4.02 -11.01 4.47
N ILE A 177 4.37 -9.90 3.83
CA ILE A 177 4.49 -9.81 2.37
C ILE A 177 5.92 -9.40 2.02
N THR A 178 6.61 -10.20 1.20
CA THR A 178 7.96 -9.89 0.76
C THR A 178 8.13 -9.99 -0.74
N ASP A 179 9.14 -9.28 -1.26
CA ASP A 179 9.64 -9.46 -2.63
C ASP A 179 8.56 -9.29 -3.72
N THR A 180 7.64 -8.34 -3.55
CA THR A 180 6.63 -8.03 -4.57
C THR A 180 7.23 -7.23 -5.73
N TYR A 181 6.80 -7.55 -6.96
CA TYR A 181 7.20 -6.79 -8.13
C TYR A 181 6.40 -5.48 -8.28
N GLY A 182 5.16 -5.44 -7.80
CA GLY A 182 4.39 -4.22 -7.62
C GLY A 182 4.45 -3.76 -6.18
N ASP A 183 3.28 -3.43 -5.64
CA ASP A 183 3.10 -2.99 -4.27
C ASP A 183 3.02 -4.18 -3.29
N GLY A 184 3.17 -3.94 -1.99
CA GLY A 184 2.85 -4.95 -0.99
C GLY A 184 1.34 -5.20 -0.92
N ILE A 185 0.58 -4.15 -0.60
CA ILE A 185 -0.88 -4.13 -0.62
C ILE A 185 -1.36 -2.97 -1.49
N PHE A 186 -2.34 -3.22 -2.37
CA PHE A 186 -3.00 -2.19 -3.16
C PHE A 186 -4.47 -2.10 -2.74
N ILE A 187 -4.96 -0.91 -2.40
CA ILE A 187 -6.36 -0.63 -2.06
C ILE A 187 -6.88 0.43 -3.00
N GLY A 188 -7.82 0.08 -3.89
CA GLY A 188 -8.22 1.02 -4.92
C GLY A 188 -9.34 0.54 -5.83
N SER A 189 -9.22 0.99 -7.08
CA SER A 189 -10.14 0.67 -8.17
C SER A 189 -9.41 0.64 -9.51
N GLU A 190 -9.94 -0.15 -10.44
CA GLU A 190 -9.51 -0.15 -11.86
C GLU A 190 -10.52 0.59 -12.76
N ASN A 191 -11.69 0.98 -12.24
CA ASN A 191 -12.77 1.58 -13.02
C ASN A 191 -13.34 2.88 -12.41
N GLY A 192 -12.75 3.39 -11.33
CA GLY A 192 -13.17 4.60 -10.62
C GLY A 192 -14.24 4.37 -9.56
N GLY A 193 -14.49 3.11 -9.21
CA GLY A 193 -15.12 2.75 -7.95
C GLY A 193 -14.19 3.01 -6.75
N PHE A 194 -14.52 2.42 -5.62
CA PHE A 194 -13.75 2.53 -4.39
C PHE A 194 -13.94 1.29 -3.53
N SER A 195 -12.99 1.01 -2.65
CA SER A 195 -13.17 0.03 -1.58
C SER A 195 -13.67 0.69 -0.30
N GLU A 196 -14.56 0.06 0.46
CA GLU A 196 -15.17 0.63 1.67
C GLU A 196 -14.91 -0.25 2.90
N ASN A 197 -14.60 0.34 4.05
CA ASN A 197 -14.37 -0.38 5.31
C ASN A 197 -13.27 -1.45 5.17
N VAL A 198 -12.09 -1.04 4.73
CA VAL A 198 -10.92 -1.92 4.61
C VAL A 198 -10.00 -1.71 5.80
N THR A 199 -9.69 -2.77 6.53
CA THR A 199 -8.73 -2.74 7.65
C THR A 199 -7.52 -3.63 7.36
N VAL A 200 -6.34 -3.04 7.44
CA VAL A 200 -5.05 -3.75 7.52
C VAL A 200 -4.51 -3.56 8.93
N ASN A 201 -4.36 -4.64 9.69
CA ASN A 201 -3.95 -4.57 11.10
C ASN A 201 -2.80 -5.54 11.41
N GLY A 202 -1.73 -5.02 11.98
CA GLY A 202 -0.53 -5.80 12.21
C GLY A 202 0.25 -6.03 10.91
N GLY A 203 1.38 -6.72 11.01
CA GLY A 203 2.07 -7.25 9.84
C GLY A 203 3.45 -6.66 9.59
N TRP A 204 4.09 -7.20 8.56
CA TRP A 204 5.36 -6.74 8.03
C TRP A 204 5.39 -6.87 6.51
N ILE A 205 5.51 -5.74 5.82
CA ILE A 205 5.77 -5.69 4.38
C ILE A 205 7.23 -5.30 4.18
N ASP A 206 7.98 -6.07 3.40
CA ASP A 206 9.41 -5.83 3.17
C ASP A 206 9.79 -6.01 1.70
N VAL A 207 10.68 -5.17 1.18
CA VAL A 207 11.27 -5.34 -0.17
C VAL A 207 10.23 -5.26 -1.32
N ALA A 208 9.14 -4.51 -1.14
CA ALA A 208 8.25 -4.19 -2.25
C ALA A 208 8.97 -3.31 -3.29
N ARG A 209 8.75 -3.56 -4.59
CA ARG A 209 9.45 -2.80 -5.64
C ARG A 209 8.96 -1.37 -5.79
N ARG A 210 7.66 -1.18 -5.59
CA ARG A 210 7.03 0.14 -5.58
C ARG A 210 6.72 0.52 -4.14
N ASN A 211 5.46 0.54 -3.75
CA ASN A 211 5.05 0.97 -2.43
C ASN A 211 4.83 -0.24 -1.52
N GLY A 212 4.97 -0.03 -0.21
CA GLY A 212 4.52 -1.05 0.75
C GLY A 212 3.01 -1.19 0.72
N ILE A 213 2.29 -0.07 0.85
CA ILE A 213 0.84 0.00 0.69
C ILE A 213 0.48 1.19 -0.19
N SER A 214 -0.30 0.97 -1.24
CA SER A 214 -0.92 2.03 -2.04
C SER A 214 -2.41 2.13 -1.73
N ILE A 215 -2.91 3.34 -1.48
CA ILE A 215 -4.34 3.64 -1.31
C ILE A 215 -4.73 4.65 -2.38
N THR A 216 -5.42 4.19 -3.43
CA THR A 216 -5.76 5.03 -4.57
C THR A 216 -7.24 5.43 -4.59
N SER A 217 -8.13 4.55 -4.10
CA SER A 217 -9.57 4.86 -3.99
C SER A 217 -10.23 4.04 -2.89
N GLY A 218 -10.61 4.70 -1.80
CA GLY A 218 -11.31 4.08 -0.69
C GLY A 218 -12.02 5.02 0.28
N LYS A 219 -12.97 4.44 1.00
CA LYS A 219 -13.72 5.07 2.09
C LYS A 219 -13.58 4.25 3.38
N ASN A 220 -13.33 4.91 4.51
CA ASN A 220 -13.14 4.26 5.82
C ASN A 220 -12.01 3.21 5.77
N ILE A 221 -10.82 3.63 5.34
CA ILE A 221 -9.66 2.75 5.25
C ILE A 221 -8.85 2.90 6.53
N LYS A 222 -8.51 1.77 7.18
CA LYS A 222 -7.71 1.75 8.39
C LYS A 222 -6.46 0.90 8.20
N VAL A 223 -5.28 1.53 8.24
CA VAL A 223 -4.00 0.84 8.29
C VAL A 223 -3.39 1.06 9.66
N GLN A 224 -3.12 -0.01 10.40
CA GLN A 224 -2.65 0.13 11.78
C GLN A 224 -1.69 -0.95 12.23
N ASN A 225 -0.81 -0.59 13.18
CA ASN A 225 0.10 -1.51 13.85
C ASN A 225 1.01 -2.31 12.90
N ILE A 226 1.41 -1.73 11.77
CA ILE A 226 2.18 -2.43 10.73
C ILE A 226 3.59 -1.85 10.58
N LEU A 227 4.54 -2.74 10.28
CA LEU A 227 5.89 -2.39 9.83
C LEU A 227 5.98 -2.48 8.30
N ILE A 228 6.52 -1.44 7.67
CA ILE A 228 6.77 -1.42 6.24
C ILE A 228 8.21 -1.00 6.00
N SER A 229 8.99 -1.83 5.31
CA SER A 229 10.42 -1.60 5.14
C SER A 229 10.95 -1.84 3.74
N ASN A 230 12.04 -1.14 3.43
CA ASN A 230 12.87 -1.38 2.26
C ASN A 230 12.08 -1.35 0.94
N THR A 231 11.24 -0.34 0.71
CA THR A 231 10.59 -0.15 -0.60
C THR A 231 11.55 0.53 -1.57
N PHE A 232 11.82 -0.09 -2.73
CA PHE A 232 12.75 0.44 -3.75
C PHE A 232 12.67 -0.32 -5.08
N GLY A 233 13.08 0.33 -6.17
CA GLY A 233 13.28 -0.24 -7.50
C GLY A 233 12.33 0.33 -8.56
N HIS A 234 11.26 1.01 -8.16
CA HIS A 234 10.38 1.77 -9.05
C HIS A 234 9.53 2.76 -8.26
N ASP A 235 9.41 4.00 -8.75
CA ASP A 235 8.62 5.06 -8.12
C ASP A 235 7.17 4.63 -7.78
N PRO A 236 6.58 5.16 -6.69
CA PRO A 236 7.18 6.14 -5.76
C PRO A 236 8.12 5.60 -4.68
N GLU A 237 8.23 4.29 -4.47
CA GLU A 237 9.10 3.72 -3.41
C GLU A 237 8.76 4.17 -1.98
N SER A 238 7.48 4.41 -1.68
CA SER A 238 7.02 4.85 -0.36
C SER A 238 6.57 3.70 0.53
N GLY A 239 6.67 3.86 1.85
CA GLY A 239 6.11 2.90 2.80
C GLY A 239 4.60 2.80 2.63
N ILE A 240 3.91 3.93 2.80
CA ILE A 240 2.50 4.09 2.43
C ILE A 240 2.39 5.23 1.43
N ASP A 241 1.64 5.01 0.38
CA ASP A 241 1.36 6.01 -0.65
C ASP A 241 -0.15 6.19 -0.81
N ILE A 242 -0.64 7.39 -0.55
CA ILE A 242 -2.04 7.77 -0.77
C ILE A 242 -2.08 8.57 -2.07
N GLU A 243 -2.36 7.88 -3.18
CA GLU A 243 -2.20 8.38 -4.54
C GLU A 243 -3.40 7.96 -5.43
N PRO A 244 -4.46 8.77 -5.53
CA PRO A 244 -5.54 8.54 -6.48
C PRO A 244 -5.00 8.68 -7.90
N SER A 245 -5.54 7.89 -8.82
CA SER A 245 -5.10 7.82 -10.22
C SER A 245 -5.84 8.80 -11.13
N TRP A 246 -7.06 9.22 -10.76
CA TRP A 246 -7.86 10.16 -11.54
C TRP A 246 -8.93 10.86 -10.68
N ASP A 247 -9.66 11.79 -11.27
CA ASP A 247 -10.59 12.69 -10.57
C ASP A 247 -11.83 12.00 -10.00
N LYS A 248 -12.24 10.87 -10.59
CA LYS A 248 -13.34 10.04 -10.08
C LYS A 248 -12.97 9.16 -8.86
N ASP A 249 -11.70 9.06 -8.46
CA ASP A 249 -11.30 8.27 -7.28
C ASP A 249 -11.73 8.93 -5.97
N THR A 250 -11.95 8.14 -4.92
CA THR A 250 -12.49 8.63 -3.64
C THR A 250 -11.47 8.40 -2.53
N LEU A 251 -11.20 9.41 -1.71
CA LEU A 251 -10.33 9.27 -0.53
C LEU A 251 -11.01 9.88 0.68
N GLU A 252 -11.83 9.09 1.36
CA GLU A 252 -12.65 9.55 2.48
C GLU A 252 -12.32 8.76 3.75
N ASN A 253 -11.98 9.46 4.82
CA ASN A 253 -11.72 8.85 6.13
C ASN A 253 -10.63 7.76 6.07
N ILE A 254 -9.42 8.18 5.70
CA ILE A 254 -8.24 7.33 5.70
C ILE A 254 -7.52 7.49 7.04
N MET A 255 -7.40 6.40 7.80
CA MET A 255 -6.78 6.37 9.12
C MET A 255 -5.52 5.51 9.10
N ILE A 256 -4.37 6.13 9.37
CA ILE A 256 -3.07 5.48 9.52
C ILE A 256 -2.65 5.62 10.98
N ASN A 257 -2.57 4.51 11.72
CA ASN A 257 -2.35 4.55 13.17
C ASN A 257 -1.23 3.61 13.62
N ASN A 258 -0.27 4.12 14.40
CA ASN A 258 0.85 3.34 14.95
C ASN A 258 1.56 2.51 13.86
N VAL A 259 1.95 3.18 12.77
CA VAL A 259 2.71 2.58 11.67
C VAL A 259 4.19 2.88 11.83
N CYS A 260 5.04 1.87 11.59
CA CYS A 260 6.48 2.07 11.46
C CYS A 260 6.91 1.89 10.01
N THR A 261 7.60 2.88 9.47
CA THR A 261 8.26 2.80 8.16
C THR A 261 9.76 2.79 8.35
N TYR A 262 10.47 1.98 7.55
CA TYR A 262 11.90 1.78 7.74
C TYR A 262 12.64 1.70 6.41
N ASN A 263 13.56 2.65 6.19
CA ASN A 263 14.46 2.66 5.06
C ASN A 263 13.74 2.59 3.71
N ASN A 264 12.70 3.39 3.48
CA ASN A 264 11.98 3.43 2.20
C ASN A 264 12.63 4.42 1.22
N GLY A 265 12.56 4.14 -0.09
CA GLY A 265 13.24 4.89 -1.15
C GLY A 265 12.90 6.37 -1.19
N ALA A 266 11.60 6.71 -1.20
CA ALA A 266 11.15 8.11 -1.20
C ALA A 266 10.66 8.60 0.17
N ALA A 267 9.67 7.95 0.77
CA ALA A 267 9.11 8.42 2.03
C ALA A 267 8.62 7.30 2.94
N GLY A 268 8.51 7.61 4.23
CA GLY A 268 7.71 6.82 5.15
C GLY A 268 6.25 6.79 4.69
N ILE A 269 5.62 7.97 4.65
CA ILE A 269 4.27 8.15 4.11
C ILE A 269 4.28 9.27 3.07
N SER A 270 3.69 9.00 1.91
CA SER A 270 3.43 9.94 0.84
C SER A 270 1.93 10.19 0.67
N VAL A 271 1.56 11.45 0.43
CA VAL A 271 0.20 11.84 0.06
C VAL A 271 0.28 12.67 -1.23
N ASN A 272 -0.10 12.04 -2.34
CA ASN A 272 -0.16 12.67 -3.65
C ASN A 272 -1.63 12.80 -4.06
N LEU A 273 -2.20 14.00 -4.07
CA LEU A 273 -3.62 14.21 -4.41
C LEU A 273 -3.85 14.76 -5.82
N ASN A 274 -2.81 14.84 -6.64
CA ASN A 274 -2.91 15.44 -7.98
C ASN A 274 -3.89 14.71 -8.90
N GLY A 275 -4.07 13.41 -8.70
CA GLY A 275 -5.06 12.60 -9.42
C GLY A 275 -6.48 13.14 -9.26
N LEU A 276 -6.82 13.75 -8.11
CA LEU A 276 -8.16 14.31 -7.85
C LEU A 276 -8.42 15.66 -8.51
N SER A 277 -7.43 16.25 -9.19
CA SER A 277 -7.59 17.54 -9.85
C SER A 277 -8.71 17.48 -10.90
N THR A 278 -9.55 18.51 -10.99
CA THR A 278 -10.70 18.55 -11.90
C THR A 278 -10.84 19.90 -12.61
N ASN A 279 -11.56 19.95 -13.73
CA ASN A 279 -11.76 21.18 -14.50
C ASN A 279 -12.92 22.05 -13.97
N ASP A 280 -13.81 21.47 -13.15
CA ASP A 280 -14.94 22.18 -12.56
C ASP A 280 -14.85 22.12 -11.04
N ILE A 281 -14.82 23.30 -10.40
CA ILE A 281 -14.78 23.46 -8.95
C ILE A 281 -15.89 22.67 -8.23
N LYS A 282 -17.05 22.48 -8.86
CA LYS A 282 -18.18 21.71 -8.30
C LYS A 282 -17.86 20.23 -8.13
N ASN A 283 -16.91 19.71 -8.89
CA ASN A 283 -16.45 18.32 -8.83
C ASN A 283 -15.22 18.14 -7.93
N ALA A 284 -14.69 19.22 -7.35
CA ALA A 284 -13.52 19.14 -6.48
C ALA A 284 -13.84 18.31 -5.23
N LYS A 285 -13.10 17.22 -5.03
CA LYS A 285 -13.34 16.29 -3.93
C LYS A 285 -12.75 16.79 -2.61
N SER A 286 -13.40 16.44 -1.51
CA SER A 286 -12.88 16.66 -0.15
C SER A 286 -12.28 15.36 0.37
N THR A 287 -11.07 15.43 0.90
CA THR A 287 -10.33 14.28 1.43
C THR A 287 -10.05 14.46 2.91
N ASN A 288 -10.14 13.38 3.69
CA ASN A 288 -9.80 13.41 5.12
C ASN A 288 -8.85 12.26 5.44
N ILE A 289 -7.64 12.62 5.84
CA ILE A 289 -6.54 11.70 6.14
C ILE A 289 -6.05 11.99 7.56
N PHE A 290 -6.02 10.96 8.39
CA PHE A 290 -5.58 11.03 9.78
C PHE A 290 -4.39 10.09 9.98
N ILE A 291 -3.25 10.65 10.39
CA ILE A 291 -2.01 9.92 10.65
C ILE A 291 -1.66 10.15 12.11
N ASP A 292 -1.60 9.09 12.91
CA ASP A 292 -1.30 9.18 14.34
C ASP A 292 -0.28 8.13 14.76
N GLY A 293 0.77 8.55 15.49
CA GLY A 293 1.80 7.64 15.97
C GLY A 293 2.68 7.05 14.87
N HIS A 294 2.84 7.75 13.74
CA HIS A 294 3.75 7.33 12.67
C HIS A 294 5.21 7.45 13.13
N THR A 295 5.98 6.36 13.00
CA THR A 295 7.43 6.39 13.17
C THR A 295 8.09 6.10 11.84
N ASP A 296 8.94 7.00 11.34
CA ASP A 296 9.81 6.71 10.20
C ASP A 296 11.26 6.59 10.67
N ILE A 297 11.98 5.61 10.11
CA ILE A 297 13.40 5.41 10.39
C ILE A 297 14.15 5.26 9.07
N GLY A 298 14.90 6.28 8.71
CA GLY A 298 15.89 6.16 7.64
C GLY A 298 15.35 6.24 6.22
N SER A 299 14.08 6.56 5.99
CA SER A 299 13.56 6.84 4.64
C SER A 299 14.14 8.17 4.12
N ARG A 300 13.99 8.48 2.82
CA ARG A 300 14.49 9.78 2.31
C ARG A 300 13.76 10.94 2.99
N HIS A 301 12.44 10.87 3.05
CA HIS A 301 11.60 11.77 3.83
C HIS A 301 10.77 10.96 4.86
N GLY A 302 10.49 11.53 6.03
CA GLY A 302 9.52 10.95 6.94
C GLY A 302 8.10 11.06 6.36
N PHE A 303 7.77 12.25 5.87
CA PHE A 303 6.48 12.56 5.25
C PHE A 303 6.66 13.35 3.95
N LEU A 304 5.83 13.08 2.95
CA LEU A 304 5.87 13.72 1.64
C LEU A 304 4.45 14.11 1.19
N THR A 305 4.27 15.35 0.71
CA THR A 305 2.99 15.78 0.09
C THR A 305 3.14 16.39 -1.29
N SER A 306 2.29 16.01 -2.23
CA SER A 306 2.17 16.59 -3.57
C SER A 306 0.68 16.83 -3.88
N LEU A 307 0.22 18.07 -3.77
CA LEU A 307 -1.23 18.33 -3.61
C LEU A 307 -1.88 19.10 -4.75
N ASN A 308 -1.15 19.94 -5.48
CA ASN A 308 -1.71 20.80 -6.53
C ASN A 308 -0.68 21.19 -7.60
N VAL A 309 -0.08 20.21 -8.29
CA VAL A 309 0.89 20.48 -9.36
C VAL A 309 0.28 20.52 -10.76
N THR A 310 -0.98 20.08 -10.89
CA THR A 310 -1.68 20.07 -12.18
C THR A 310 -2.15 21.48 -12.52
N GLN A 311 -1.59 22.07 -13.58
CA GLN A 311 -1.93 23.42 -14.04
C GLN A 311 -3.38 23.49 -14.53
N ASP A 312 -4.01 24.67 -14.37
CA ASP A 312 -5.36 25.00 -14.86
C ASP A 312 -6.48 24.05 -14.40
N ARG A 313 -6.28 23.39 -13.24
CA ARG A 313 -7.27 22.52 -12.61
C ARG A 313 -7.50 22.89 -11.15
N PHE A 314 -8.66 22.53 -10.63
CA PHE A 314 -9.02 22.63 -9.23
C PHE A 314 -8.55 21.38 -8.48
N ASP A 315 -7.64 21.53 -7.52
CA ASP A 315 -7.18 20.50 -6.58
C ASP A 315 -8.24 19.96 -5.61
N ALA A 316 -7.86 18.97 -4.81
CA ALA A 316 -8.70 18.49 -3.72
C ALA A 316 -8.77 19.50 -2.56
N THR A 317 -9.79 19.36 -1.71
CA THR A 317 -9.95 20.08 -0.45
C THR A 317 -9.92 19.10 0.73
N GLY A 318 -10.17 19.59 1.94
CA GLY A 318 -10.35 18.76 3.14
C GLY A 318 -9.19 18.89 4.12
N ASN A 319 -8.87 17.80 4.83
CA ASN A 319 -7.94 17.82 5.96
C ASN A 319 -6.96 16.66 5.94
N ILE A 320 -5.68 16.96 6.21
CA ILE A 320 -4.66 15.99 6.57
C ILE A 320 -4.19 16.34 7.98
N ILE A 321 -4.41 15.44 8.94
CA ILE A 321 -4.02 15.63 10.33
C ILE A 321 -2.93 14.63 10.67
N ILE A 322 -1.77 15.12 11.10
CA ILE A 322 -0.62 14.31 11.51
C ILE A 322 -0.33 14.58 12.98
N ARG A 323 -0.35 13.52 13.79
CA ARG A 323 -0.10 13.59 15.23
C ARG A 323 0.97 12.60 15.69
N ASN A 324 1.71 12.99 16.72
CA ASN A 324 2.61 12.12 17.46
C ASN A 324 3.63 11.40 16.57
N ALA A 325 4.10 12.10 15.52
CA ALA A 325 4.99 11.51 14.53
C ALA A 325 6.45 11.60 15.00
N ASN A 326 7.21 10.54 14.77
CA ASN A 326 8.63 10.45 15.10
C ASN A 326 9.43 10.12 13.84
N TRP A 327 10.10 11.11 13.25
CA TRP A 327 10.89 10.93 12.04
C TRP A 327 12.37 10.91 12.40
N LYS A 328 13.01 9.76 12.18
CA LYS A 328 14.37 9.49 12.61
C LYS A 328 15.27 9.23 11.43
N SER A 329 16.43 9.86 11.42
CA SER A 329 17.49 9.60 10.47
C SER A 329 17.05 9.73 9.00
N SER A 330 16.08 10.61 8.72
CA SER A 330 15.66 10.90 7.34
C SER A 330 16.89 11.26 6.51
N ARG A 331 17.03 10.69 5.31
CA ARG A 331 18.24 10.91 4.49
C ARG A 331 18.31 12.34 3.93
N ASP A 332 17.16 12.97 3.75
CA ASP A 332 17.00 14.35 3.25
C ASP A 332 16.13 15.15 4.25
N VAL A 333 15.42 16.19 3.80
CA VAL A 333 14.44 16.92 4.63
C VAL A 333 13.38 15.97 5.20
N ALA A 334 12.97 16.15 6.45
CA ALA A 334 12.05 15.21 7.10
C ALA A 334 10.62 15.30 6.53
N TYR A 335 10.17 16.52 6.18
CA TYR A 335 8.92 16.77 5.48
C TYR A 335 9.20 17.43 4.13
N TRP A 336 8.92 16.71 3.04
CA TRP A 336 8.97 17.27 1.70
C TRP A 336 7.58 17.66 1.23
N LYS A 337 7.49 18.78 0.50
CA LYS A 337 6.24 19.24 -0.10
C LYS A 337 6.48 19.96 -1.43
N THR A 338 5.52 19.87 -2.33
CA THR A 338 5.48 20.70 -3.54
C THR A 338 5.36 22.19 -3.19
N PRO A 339 5.95 23.11 -3.98
CA PRO A 339 5.90 24.54 -3.70
C PRO A 339 4.55 25.21 -4.03
N GLN A 340 3.69 24.56 -4.82
CA GLN A 340 2.39 25.09 -5.21
C GLN A 340 1.46 25.25 -4.02
N THR A 341 0.65 26.32 -4.05
CA THR A 341 -0.43 26.52 -3.08
C THR A 341 -1.52 25.46 -3.30
N HIS A 342 -2.16 25.04 -2.21
CA HIS A 342 -3.19 23.99 -2.22
C HIS A 342 -4.34 24.38 -1.29
N ARG A 343 -5.53 23.80 -1.47
CA ARG A 343 -6.73 24.06 -0.65
C ARG A 343 -6.95 23.07 0.49
N VAL A 344 -6.16 22.00 0.55
CA VAL A 344 -6.18 21.04 1.67
C VAL A 344 -5.58 21.68 2.93
N ASN A 345 -6.26 21.55 4.06
CA ASN A 345 -5.72 21.97 5.35
C ASN A 345 -4.85 20.87 5.95
N ILE A 346 -3.61 21.20 6.33
CA ILE A 346 -2.70 20.26 6.99
C ILE A 346 -2.47 20.73 8.42
N THR A 347 -2.67 19.85 9.40
CA THR A 347 -2.39 20.13 10.81
C THR A 347 -1.37 19.14 11.36
N PHE A 348 -0.28 19.67 11.90
CA PHE A 348 0.77 18.92 12.58
C PHE A 348 0.69 19.14 14.08
N SER A 349 0.78 18.08 14.88
CA SER A 349 0.90 18.18 16.35
C SER A 349 1.82 17.11 16.93
N GLY A 350 2.71 17.48 17.87
CA GLY A 350 3.63 16.51 18.48
C GLY A 350 4.56 15.85 17.46
N ILE A 351 5.13 16.64 16.54
CA ILE A 351 6.10 16.16 15.54
C ILE A 351 7.51 16.23 16.12
N ASN A 352 8.17 15.09 16.16
CA ASN A 352 9.54 14.95 16.65
C ASN A 352 10.46 14.48 15.52
N ILE A 353 11.42 15.33 15.15
CA ILE A 353 12.50 15.00 14.22
C ILE A 353 13.80 14.90 15.03
N ASP A 354 14.49 13.75 14.92
CA ASP A 354 15.67 13.45 15.76
C ASP A 354 16.85 14.42 15.53
N ASN A 355 16.96 14.97 14.32
CA ASN A 355 17.95 15.98 13.99
C ASN A 355 17.41 17.40 14.26
N VAL A 356 18.04 18.11 15.20
CA VAL A 356 17.65 19.47 15.63
C VAL A 356 17.58 20.47 14.48
N GLN A 357 18.54 20.43 13.54
CA GLN A 357 18.52 21.34 12.39
C GLN A 357 17.33 21.04 11.47
N LYS A 358 17.06 19.77 11.18
CA LYS A 358 15.91 19.36 10.36
C LYS A 358 14.57 19.67 11.03
N GLN A 359 14.49 19.59 12.37
CA GLN A 359 13.32 20.05 13.13
C GLN A 359 13.08 21.55 12.90
N GLN A 360 14.11 22.38 13.07
CA GLN A 360 14.00 23.83 12.83
C GLN A 360 13.66 24.15 11.38
N ASP A 361 14.23 23.41 10.42
CA ASP A 361 13.94 23.58 9.00
C ASP A 361 12.48 23.24 8.69
N PHE A 362 11.96 22.13 9.24
CA PHE A 362 10.56 21.75 9.16
C PHE A 362 9.65 22.89 9.65
N GLU A 363 9.85 23.36 10.88
CA GLU A 363 9.03 24.41 11.51
C GLU A 363 9.07 25.72 10.70
N ARG A 364 10.25 26.15 10.26
CA ARG A 364 10.41 27.33 9.39
C ARG A 364 9.70 27.14 8.05
N SER A 365 9.78 25.95 7.46
CA SER A 365 9.25 25.66 6.12
C SER A 365 7.73 25.68 6.02
N ILE A 366 7.02 25.60 7.16
CA ILE A 366 5.54 25.58 7.21
C ILE A 366 4.94 26.85 7.81
N LYS A 367 5.71 27.65 8.55
CA LYS A 367 5.23 28.81 9.34
C LYS A 367 4.41 29.85 8.55
N LYS A 368 4.62 29.96 7.24
CA LYS A 368 3.98 30.99 6.39
C LYS A 368 3.00 30.41 5.36
N ILE A 369 2.71 29.12 5.41
CA ILE A 369 1.81 28.48 4.45
C ILE A 369 0.40 28.54 5.01
N GLN A 370 -0.49 29.27 4.34
CA GLN A 370 -1.85 29.58 4.80
C GLN A 370 -2.64 28.36 5.29
N ASN A 371 -2.54 27.24 4.57
CA ASN A 371 -3.31 26.02 4.85
C ASN A 371 -2.50 24.96 5.60
N ILE A 372 -1.37 25.31 6.22
CA ILE A 372 -0.60 24.42 7.09
C ILE A 372 -0.48 25.03 8.48
N LYS A 373 -0.82 24.25 9.50
CA LYS A 373 -0.75 24.64 10.91
C LYS A 373 0.14 23.67 11.67
N LEU A 374 0.96 24.22 12.56
CA LEU A 374 1.67 23.47 13.60
C LEU A 374 1.07 23.86 14.95
N THR A 375 0.59 22.87 15.70
CA THR A 375 0.08 23.04 17.05
C THR A 375 1.04 22.35 18.01
N HIS A 376 1.48 23.08 19.04
CA HIS A 376 2.39 22.57 20.06
C HIS A 376 1.67 21.73 21.11
#